data_AF-A0A1C6EH91-F1
#
_entry.id   AF-A0A1C6EH91-F1
#
_cell.length_a   1.000
_cell.length_b   1.000
_cell.length_c   1.000
_cell.angle_alpha   90.00
_cell.angle_beta   90.00
_cell.angle_gamma   90.00
#
_symmetry.space_group_name_H-M   'P 1'
#
loop_
_entity.id
_entity.type
_entity.pdbx_description
1 polymer ?
#
loop_
_entity_poly.entity_id
_entity_poly.type
_entity_poly.pdbx_seq_one_letter_code
_entity_poly.pdbx_strand_id
1 'polypeptide(L)'
;MKEKTQIPYYLGIDAGSSSVGWAVTDTMYHVLKTKGKAMWGVRLFPDASTAAERRTHRAARRRLQRRKQRLDILEMLFAPALNEKDPQFLARMHESDLWQEDKSINSKYSLFSDSNFNDCDYHAQYPTTYHLRSELAHSTDSHDVRLVYLALHHLMKSRGHFLYEISETSDNDSSLRDKFDDFCTLLSDAYGLDFVPHNMDNYLNILKTPNMRVTKKAALLTKV
;
A
#
# COMPACT_ATOMS: atom_id res chain seq x y z
N MET A 1 65.51 -12.11 -29.80
CA MET A 1 64.04 -11.94 -29.84
C MET A 1 63.48 -12.96 -30.81
N LYS A 2 62.62 -13.90 -30.37
CA LYS A 2 61.89 -14.76 -31.31
C LYS A 2 60.80 -13.91 -31.97
N GLU A 3 60.79 -13.85 -33.30
CA GLU A 3 59.67 -13.25 -34.04
C GLU A 3 58.37 -13.92 -33.61
N LYS A 4 57.42 -13.12 -33.13
CA LYS A 4 56.05 -13.60 -32.90
C LYS A 4 55.40 -13.74 -34.26
N THR A 5 55.36 -14.95 -34.78
CA THR A 5 54.56 -15.31 -35.95
C THR A 5 53.09 -15.05 -35.60
N GLN A 6 52.48 -14.05 -36.24
CA GLN A 6 51.04 -13.83 -36.13
C GLN A 6 50.34 -14.87 -37.00
N ILE A 7 49.67 -15.82 -36.36
CA ILE A 7 48.85 -16.81 -37.06
C ILE A 7 47.43 -16.23 -37.14
N PRO A 8 46.87 -16.01 -38.34
CA PRO A 8 45.49 -15.58 -38.49
C PRO A 8 44.55 -16.67 -37.96
N TYR A 9 43.53 -16.28 -37.20
CA TYR A 9 42.54 -17.19 -36.62
C TYR A 9 41.16 -16.53 -36.62
N TYR A 10 40.11 -17.36 -36.56
CA TYR A 10 38.74 -16.93 -36.31
C TYR A 10 38.33 -17.29 -34.88
N LEU A 11 37.52 -16.42 -34.26
CA LEU A 11 36.90 -16.66 -32.96
C LEU A 11 35.37 -16.62 -33.14
N GLY A 12 34.73 -17.77 -33.01
CA GLY A 12 33.27 -17.87 -32.92
C GLY A 12 32.84 -17.67 -31.47
N ILE A 13 31.81 -16.85 -31.26
CA ILE A 13 31.17 -16.63 -29.95
C ILE A 13 29.67 -16.83 -30.14
N ASP A 14 29.08 -17.67 -29.29
CA ASP A 14 27.64 -17.88 -29.18
C ASP A 14 27.19 -17.46 -27.78
N ALA A 15 26.53 -16.31 -27.68
CA ALA A 15 26.16 -15.70 -26.40
C ALA A 15 24.66 -15.91 -26.12
N GLY A 16 24.37 -16.87 -25.24
CA GLY A 16 23.04 -17.12 -24.67
C GLY A 16 22.80 -16.37 -23.35
N SER A 17 21.63 -16.59 -22.75
CA SER A 17 21.21 -15.90 -21.52
C SER A 17 21.96 -16.34 -20.25
N SER A 18 22.46 -17.58 -20.25
CA SER A 18 23.18 -18.22 -19.14
C SER A 18 24.43 -18.97 -19.59
N SER A 19 24.82 -18.82 -20.86
CA SER A 19 26.00 -19.47 -21.41
C SER A 19 26.64 -18.63 -22.50
N VAL A 20 27.96 -18.69 -22.61
CA VAL A 20 28.72 -18.15 -23.73
C VAL A 20 29.63 -19.25 -24.27
N GLY A 21 29.25 -19.82 -25.41
CA GLY A 21 30.06 -20.74 -26.20
C GLY A 21 31.14 -20.00 -26.96
N TRP A 22 32.33 -20.59 -27.08
CA TRP A 22 33.41 -20.03 -27.88
C TRP A 22 34.22 -21.14 -28.56
N ALA A 23 34.74 -20.85 -29.76
CA ALA A 23 35.64 -21.74 -30.49
C ALA A 23 36.62 -20.92 -31.34
N VAL A 24 37.87 -21.37 -31.39
CA VAL A 24 38.94 -20.74 -32.18
C VAL A 24 39.35 -21.67 -33.32
N THR A 25 39.29 -21.19 -34.54
CA THR A 25 39.68 -21.94 -35.74
C THR A 25 40.79 -21.25 -36.52
N ASP A 26 41.53 -22.02 -37.33
CA ASP A 26 42.35 -21.46 -38.40
C ASP A 26 41.49 -20.97 -39.59
N THR A 27 42.14 -20.51 -40.65
CA THR A 27 41.48 -20.05 -41.89
C THR A 27 40.86 -21.18 -42.72
N MET A 28 41.13 -22.44 -42.37
CA MET A 28 40.56 -23.65 -42.97
C MET A 28 39.47 -24.27 -42.09
N TYR A 29 39.04 -23.56 -41.04
CA TYR A 29 38.02 -23.97 -40.06
C TYR A 29 38.37 -25.17 -39.18
N HIS A 30 39.66 -25.47 -39.01
CA HIS A 30 40.10 -26.45 -38.01
C HIS A 30 40.23 -25.82 -36.63
N VAL A 31 39.69 -26.48 -35.60
CA VAL A 31 39.81 -26.02 -34.22
C VAL A 31 41.28 -26.05 -33.78
N LEU A 32 41.79 -24.89 -33.36
CA LEU A 32 43.16 -24.76 -32.90
C LEU A 32 43.38 -25.50 -31.58
N LYS A 33 44.60 -25.99 -31.35
CA LYS A 33 45.01 -26.59 -30.09
C LYS A 33 46.15 -25.79 -29.47
N THR A 34 46.02 -25.48 -28.19
CA THR A 34 47.08 -24.83 -27.40
C THR A 34 47.38 -25.68 -26.17
N LYS A 35 48.66 -26.02 -25.95
CA LYS A 35 49.10 -26.86 -24.81
C LYS A 35 48.30 -28.17 -24.68
N GLY A 36 48.03 -28.82 -25.82
CA GLY A 36 47.28 -30.08 -25.88
C GLY A 36 45.76 -29.97 -25.70
N LYS A 37 45.22 -28.76 -25.48
CA LYS A 37 43.77 -28.53 -25.33
C LYS A 37 43.20 -27.89 -26.59
N ALA A 38 42.07 -28.41 -27.06
CA ALA A 38 41.32 -27.78 -28.14
C ALA A 38 40.73 -26.44 -27.66
N MET A 39 40.85 -25.41 -28.48
CA MET A 39 40.47 -24.05 -28.16
C MET A 39 38.98 -23.84 -28.43
N TRP A 40 38.15 -24.56 -27.68
CA TRP A 40 36.70 -24.36 -27.64
C TRP A 40 36.20 -24.62 -26.23
N GLY A 41 35.03 -24.09 -25.91
CA GLY A 41 34.39 -24.32 -24.63
C GLY A 41 33.13 -23.51 -24.46
N VAL A 42 32.57 -23.60 -23.26
CA VAL A 42 31.40 -22.83 -22.86
C VAL A 42 31.63 -22.26 -21.46
N ARG A 43 31.26 -21.00 -21.27
CA ARG A 43 31.20 -20.35 -19.97
C ARG A 43 29.75 -20.31 -19.51
N LEU A 44 29.40 -21.04 -18.45
CA LEU A 44 28.07 -21.01 -17.84
C LEU A 44 28.01 -19.94 -16.73
N PHE A 45 26.87 -19.28 -16.60
CA PHE A 45 26.56 -18.31 -15.53
C PHE A 45 25.05 -18.28 -15.26
N PRO A 46 24.60 -17.85 -14.06
CA PRO A 46 23.18 -17.72 -13.77
C PRO A 46 22.50 -16.70 -14.69
N ASP A 47 21.25 -16.95 -15.07
CA ASP A 47 20.45 -15.98 -15.82
C ASP A 47 20.35 -14.65 -15.08
N ALA A 48 20.34 -13.56 -15.83
CA ALA A 48 20.22 -12.22 -15.26
C ALA A 48 18.81 -11.98 -14.68
N SER A 49 18.75 -11.64 -13.39
CA SER A 49 17.51 -11.19 -12.76
C SER A 49 17.12 -9.78 -13.24
N THR A 50 15.84 -9.57 -13.55
CA THR A 50 15.34 -8.23 -13.86
C THR A 50 15.39 -7.32 -12.63
N ALA A 51 15.46 -6.00 -12.85
CA ALA A 51 15.46 -5.02 -11.76
C ALA A 51 14.08 -4.83 -11.07
N ALA A 52 13.06 -5.60 -11.44
CA ALA A 52 11.69 -5.46 -10.96
C ALA A 52 11.58 -5.70 -9.44
N GLU A 53 12.18 -6.78 -8.94
CA GLU A 53 12.17 -7.10 -7.51
C GLU A 53 12.86 -6.01 -6.68
N ARG A 54 14.04 -5.56 -7.14
CA ARG A 54 14.77 -4.45 -6.51
C ARG A 54 13.94 -3.15 -6.49
N ARG A 55 13.15 -2.88 -7.54
CA ARG A 55 12.23 -1.74 -7.58
C ARG A 55 11.15 -1.87 -6.51
N THR A 56 10.55 -3.05 -6.34
CA THR A 56 9.52 -3.31 -5.33
C THR A 56 10.05 -3.12 -3.91
N HIS A 57 11.20 -3.70 -3.56
CA HIS A 57 11.79 -3.52 -2.23
C HIS A 57 12.16 -2.06 -1.93
N ARG A 58 12.72 -1.35 -2.90
CA ARG A 58 13.06 0.07 -2.75
C ARG A 58 11.82 0.93 -2.52
N ALA A 59 10.74 0.68 -3.26
CA ALA A 59 9.47 1.37 -3.06
C ALA A 59 8.88 1.08 -1.67
N ALA A 60 8.93 -0.18 -1.22
CA ALA A 60 8.47 -0.58 0.11
C ALA A 60 9.24 0.12 1.24
N ARG A 61 10.59 0.14 1.17
CA ARG A 61 11.42 0.85 2.17
C ARG A 61 11.08 2.33 2.26
N ARG A 62 10.98 3.01 1.11
CA ARG A 62 10.61 4.43 1.07
C ARG A 62 9.20 4.69 1.63
N ARG A 63 8.25 3.80 1.36
CA ARG A 63 6.89 3.89 1.91
C ARG A 63 6.90 3.75 3.43
N LEU A 64 7.65 2.80 3.98
CA LEU A 64 7.79 2.61 5.43
C LEU A 64 8.44 3.82 6.09
N GLN A 65 9.53 4.33 5.53
CA GLN A 65 10.24 5.53 6.02
C GLN A 65 9.30 6.75 6.06
N ARG A 66 8.57 7.01 4.98
CA ARG A 66 7.60 8.13 4.93
C ARG A 66 6.40 7.93 5.85
N ARG A 67 5.99 6.69 6.09
CA ARG A 67 4.95 6.39 7.09
C ARG A 67 5.46 6.74 8.49
N LYS A 68 6.69 6.32 8.83
CA LYS A 68 7.33 6.67 10.11
C LYS A 68 7.42 8.18 10.28
N GLN A 69 8.00 8.89 9.30
CA GLN A 69 8.13 10.35 9.33
C GLN A 69 6.79 11.08 9.57
N ARG A 70 5.69 10.61 8.97
CA ARG A 70 4.36 11.22 9.23
C ARG A 70 3.90 11.04 10.67
N LEU A 71 4.15 9.88 11.26
CA LEU A 71 3.79 9.60 12.65
C LEU A 71 4.70 10.40 13.60
N ASP A 72 6.01 10.49 13.30
CA ASP A 72 6.96 11.30 14.06
C ASP A 72 6.55 12.79 14.06
N ILE A 73 6.07 13.32 12.93
CA ILE A 73 5.55 14.70 12.85
C ILE A 73 4.28 14.85 13.70
N LEU A 74 3.34 13.91 13.62
CA LEU A 74 2.12 13.95 14.43
C LEU A 74 2.46 13.91 15.93
N GLU A 75 3.38 13.03 16.32
CA GLU A 75 3.87 12.92 17.69
C GLU A 75 4.51 14.21 18.17
N MET A 76 5.40 14.82 17.36
CA MET A 76 6.03 16.10 17.69
C MET A 76 5.00 17.21 17.95
N LEU A 77 3.93 17.27 17.17
CA LEU A 77 2.86 18.26 17.33
C LEU A 77 2.06 18.05 18.62
N PHE A 78 1.83 16.79 19.02
CA PHE A 78 1.06 16.44 20.20
C PHE A 78 1.90 16.30 21.47
N ALA A 79 3.22 16.19 21.36
CA ALA A 79 4.13 15.91 22.47
C ALA A 79 3.96 16.87 23.66
N PRO A 80 3.80 18.20 23.49
CA PRO A 80 3.60 19.10 24.63
C PRO A 80 2.33 18.77 25.43
N ALA A 81 1.20 18.59 24.74
CA ALA A 81 -0.09 18.31 25.39
C ALA A 81 -0.16 16.90 25.97
N LEU A 82 0.46 15.91 25.30
CA LEU A 82 0.58 14.56 25.82
C LEU A 82 1.46 14.54 27.08
N ASN A 83 2.58 15.26 27.07
CA ASN A 83 3.49 15.30 28.21
C ASN A 83 2.89 16.03 29.42
N GLU A 84 2.07 17.07 29.21
CA GLU A 84 1.32 17.71 30.29
C GLU A 84 0.34 16.74 30.96
N LYS A 85 -0.33 15.90 30.17
CA LYS A 85 -1.30 14.94 30.67
C LYS A 85 -0.66 13.70 31.30
N ASP A 86 0.35 13.14 30.62
CA ASP A 86 1.01 11.89 30.95
C ASP A 86 2.39 11.81 30.27
N PRO A 87 3.47 12.21 30.98
CA PRO A 87 4.83 12.22 30.45
C PRO A 87 5.32 10.88 29.91
N GLN A 88 4.75 9.78 30.40
CA GLN A 88 5.20 8.42 30.10
C GLN A 88 4.39 7.76 28.98
N PHE A 89 3.32 8.40 28.50
CA PHE A 89 2.41 7.84 27.50
C PHE A 89 3.12 7.41 26.21
N LEU A 90 3.91 8.30 25.61
CA LEU A 90 4.62 8.02 24.35
C LEU A 90 5.67 6.92 24.52
N ALA A 91 6.40 6.93 25.64
CA ALA A 91 7.40 5.90 25.93
C ALA A 91 6.76 4.51 26.04
N ARG A 92 5.65 4.38 26.79
CA ARG A 92 4.91 3.10 26.89
C ARG A 92 4.38 2.63 25.52
N MET A 93 3.94 3.56 24.68
CA MET A 93 3.48 3.25 23.33
C MET A 93 4.63 2.75 22.43
N HIS A 94 5.78 3.39 22.47
CA HIS A 94 6.97 3.00 21.69
C HIS A 94 7.55 1.65 22.13
N GLU A 95 7.49 1.35 23.42
CA GLU A 95 8.02 0.12 24.02
C GLU A 95 6.95 -0.99 24.15
N SER A 96 5.81 -0.85 23.47
CA SER A 96 4.69 -1.80 23.56
C SER A 96 5.01 -3.19 23.00
N ASP A 97 6.05 -3.31 22.17
CA ASP A 97 6.54 -4.57 21.61
C ASP A 97 7.63 -5.25 22.46
N LEU A 98 8.12 -4.58 23.51
CA LEU A 98 9.16 -5.10 24.40
C LEU A 98 8.58 -5.98 25.51
N TRP A 99 9.41 -6.91 26.01
CA TRP A 99 9.12 -7.66 27.23
C TRP A 99 9.16 -6.74 28.45
N GLN A 100 8.44 -7.09 29.52
CA GLN A 100 8.33 -6.24 30.70
C GLN A 100 9.68 -5.90 31.33
N GLU A 101 10.64 -6.82 31.26
CA GLU A 101 12.01 -6.67 31.75
C GLU A 101 12.87 -5.69 30.94
N ASP A 102 12.54 -5.46 29.67
CA ASP A 102 13.26 -4.55 28.77
C ASP A 102 12.67 -3.14 28.73
N LYS A 103 11.46 -2.95 29.30
CA LYS A 103 10.79 -1.65 29.32
C LYS A 103 11.49 -0.70 30.28
N SER A 104 11.65 0.55 29.86
CA SER A 104 12.18 1.62 30.72
C SER A 104 11.21 1.98 31.84
N ILE A 105 9.91 1.75 31.61
CA ILE A 105 8.83 2.03 32.55
C ILE A 105 8.18 0.71 32.96
N ASN A 106 8.23 0.41 34.26
CA ASN A 106 7.53 -0.74 34.81
C ASN A 106 6.02 -0.45 34.92
N SER A 107 5.30 -0.64 33.82
CA SER A 107 3.84 -0.53 33.74
C SER A 107 3.24 -1.85 33.25
N LYS A 108 2.16 -2.29 33.89
CA LYS A 108 1.36 -3.43 33.43
C LYS A 108 0.67 -3.15 32.08
N TYR A 109 0.35 -1.89 31.82
CA TYR A 109 -0.44 -1.43 30.67
C TYR A 109 0.44 -0.67 29.67
N SER A 110 0.08 -0.73 28.39
CA SER A 110 0.87 -0.18 27.27
C SER A 110 0.42 1.21 26.84
N LEU A 111 -0.83 1.60 27.10
CA LEU A 111 -1.33 2.94 26.75
C LEU A 111 -1.67 3.75 28.00
N PHE A 112 -2.60 3.26 28.81
CA PHE A 112 -3.18 3.94 29.96
C PHE A 112 -2.86 3.19 31.25
N SER A 113 -2.22 3.87 32.19
CA SER A 113 -1.84 3.33 33.50
C SER A 113 -2.27 4.25 34.64
N ASP A 114 -3.34 5.02 34.44
CA ASP A 114 -3.84 5.93 35.46
C ASP A 114 -4.61 5.15 36.53
N SER A 115 -4.76 5.73 37.71
CA SER A 115 -5.51 5.10 38.80
C SER A 115 -6.98 4.84 38.46
N ASN A 116 -7.57 5.71 37.62
CA ASN A 116 -9.00 5.70 37.30
C ASN A 116 -9.29 5.31 35.84
N PHE A 117 -8.25 5.08 35.04
CA PHE A 117 -8.40 4.73 33.62
C PHE A 117 -7.19 3.92 33.15
N ASN A 118 -7.45 2.68 32.72
CA ASN A 118 -6.42 1.78 32.22
C ASN A 118 -6.79 1.14 30.87
N ASP A 119 -5.89 0.34 30.31
CA ASP A 119 -6.12 -0.32 29.02
C ASP A 119 -7.38 -1.21 29.00
N CYS A 120 -7.73 -1.86 30.11
CA CYS A 120 -8.95 -2.68 30.18
C CYS A 120 -10.20 -1.79 30.04
N ASP A 121 -10.23 -0.64 30.71
CA ASP A 121 -11.32 0.33 30.61
C ASP A 121 -11.40 0.91 29.19
N TYR A 122 -10.25 1.26 28.61
CA TYR A 122 -10.15 1.74 27.23
C TYR A 122 -10.71 0.73 26.22
N HIS A 123 -10.34 -0.55 26.35
CA HIS A 123 -10.83 -1.60 25.46
C HIS A 123 -12.29 -1.98 25.71
N ALA A 124 -12.79 -1.81 26.93
CA ALA A 124 -14.20 -2.00 27.24
C ALA A 124 -15.07 -0.88 26.62
N GLN A 125 -14.61 0.37 26.71
CA GLN A 125 -15.30 1.53 26.10
C GLN A 125 -15.18 1.53 24.58
N TYR A 126 -14.00 1.19 24.05
CA TYR A 126 -13.71 1.21 22.62
C TYR A 126 -13.17 -0.15 22.16
N PRO A 127 -14.05 -1.13 21.86
CA PRO A 127 -13.64 -2.47 21.44
C PRO A 127 -12.77 -2.47 20.19
N THR A 128 -12.94 -1.47 19.32
CA THR A 128 -12.06 -1.24 18.16
C THR A 128 -11.73 0.24 18.04
N THR A 129 -10.61 0.56 17.39
CA THR A 129 -10.25 1.96 17.08
C THR A 129 -11.31 2.70 16.26
N TYR A 130 -12.21 1.98 15.56
CA TYR A 130 -13.31 2.60 14.84
C TYR A 130 -14.40 3.13 15.76
N HIS A 131 -14.64 2.49 16.92
CA HIS A 131 -15.56 3.01 17.93
C HIS A 131 -15.03 4.34 18.47
N LEU A 132 -13.74 4.40 18.82
CA LEU A 132 -13.07 5.64 19.23
C LEU A 132 -13.19 6.74 18.16
N ARG A 133 -12.93 6.40 16.89
CA ARG A 133 -13.07 7.37 15.78
C ARG A 133 -14.51 7.85 15.59
N SER A 134 -15.48 6.96 15.77
CA SER A 134 -16.90 7.29 15.66
C SER A 134 -17.32 8.21 16.80
N GLU A 135 -16.91 7.91 18.03
CA GLU A 135 -17.15 8.75 19.20
C GLU A 135 -16.64 10.18 18.97
N LEU A 136 -15.36 10.31 18.62
CA LEU A 136 -14.72 11.61 18.38
C LEU A 136 -15.28 12.38 17.17
N ALA A 137 -15.96 11.71 16.24
CA ALA A 137 -16.55 12.35 15.07
C ALA A 137 -17.98 12.87 15.31
N HIS A 138 -18.72 12.27 16.24
CA HIS A 138 -20.13 12.60 16.47
C HIS A 138 -20.39 13.24 17.84
N SER A 139 -19.50 13.05 18.82
CA SER A 139 -19.62 13.66 20.14
C SER A 139 -19.15 15.12 20.12
N THR A 140 -19.87 15.98 20.83
CA THR A 140 -19.48 17.37 21.08
C THR A 140 -18.68 17.55 22.38
N ASP A 141 -18.52 16.47 23.15
CA ASP A 141 -17.88 16.52 24.45
C ASP A 141 -16.36 16.69 24.34
N SER A 142 -15.75 17.22 25.39
CA SER A 142 -14.29 17.31 25.49
C SER A 142 -13.69 15.93 25.79
N HIS A 143 -12.67 15.53 25.04
CA HIS A 143 -12.02 14.22 25.18
C HIS A 143 -10.57 14.34 25.65
N ASP A 144 -10.05 13.27 26.24
CA ASP A 144 -8.62 13.16 26.61
C ASP A 144 -7.75 13.26 25.35
N VAL A 145 -6.71 14.10 25.40
CA VAL A 145 -5.76 14.31 24.29
C VAL A 145 -5.09 13.00 23.83
N ARG A 146 -4.89 12.03 24.72
CA ARG A 146 -4.32 10.71 24.38
C ARG A 146 -5.26 9.92 23.47
N LEU A 147 -6.57 10.01 23.68
CA LEU A 147 -7.59 9.36 22.84
C LEU A 147 -7.64 10.00 21.45
N VAL A 148 -7.61 11.34 21.40
CA VAL A 148 -7.54 12.09 20.14
C VAL A 148 -6.29 11.72 19.34
N TYR A 149 -5.13 11.65 20.02
CA TYR A 149 -3.87 11.24 19.42
C TYR A 149 -3.95 9.82 18.83
N LEU A 150 -4.49 8.84 19.56
CA LEU A 150 -4.62 7.46 19.07
C LEU A 150 -5.49 7.36 17.81
N ALA A 151 -6.60 8.11 17.77
CA ALA A 151 -7.48 8.14 16.61
C ALA A 151 -6.80 8.74 15.38
N LEU A 152 -6.11 9.88 15.53
CA LEU A 152 -5.35 10.54 14.46
C LEU A 152 -4.15 9.70 14.04
N HIS A 153 -3.44 9.08 14.98
CA HIS A 153 -2.32 8.19 14.71
C HIS A 153 -2.77 7.02 13.82
N HIS A 154 -3.92 6.40 14.12
CA HIS A 154 -4.50 5.35 13.28
C HIS A 154 -4.83 5.86 11.86
N LEU A 155 -5.47 7.03 11.74
CA LEU A 155 -5.78 7.65 10.44
C LEU A 155 -4.51 7.94 9.62
N MET A 156 -3.46 8.47 10.23
CA MET A 156 -2.20 8.81 9.56
C MET A 156 -1.37 7.57 9.17
N LYS A 157 -1.46 6.50 9.97
CA LYS A 157 -0.82 5.21 9.70
C LYS A 157 -1.51 4.47 8.55
N SER A 158 -2.85 4.49 8.53
CA SER A 158 -3.72 3.74 7.61
C SER A 158 -4.62 4.66 6.77
N ARG A 159 -4.02 5.67 6.13
CA ARG A 159 -4.71 6.79 5.43
C ARG A 159 -5.47 6.47 4.13
N GLY A 160 -5.63 5.20 3.76
CA GLY A 160 -6.24 4.82 2.47
C GLY A 160 -5.40 5.18 1.23
N HIS A 161 -6.06 5.19 0.06
CA HIS A 161 -5.45 5.50 -1.24
C HIS A 161 -5.85 6.90 -1.74
N PHE A 162 -5.02 7.49 -2.60
CA PHE A 162 -5.22 8.83 -3.17
C PHE A 162 -5.45 8.73 -4.69
N LEU A 163 -6.31 7.80 -5.12
CA LEU A 163 -6.57 7.54 -6.54
C LEU A 163 -7.55 8.54 -7.17
N TYR A 164 -8.43 9.12 -6.36
CA TYR A 164 -9.39 10.11 -6.79
C TYR A 164 -8.87 11.49 -6.41
N GLU A 165 -8.93 12.43 -7.35
CA GLU A 165 -8.85 13.85 -7.00
C GLU A 165 -10.05 14.18 -6.10
N ILE A 166 -9.82 15.03 -5.11
CA ILE A 166 -10.88 15.48 -4.19
C ILE A 166 -11.88 16.24 -5.04
N SER A 167 -12.91 15.55 -5.51
CA SER A 167 -14.09 16.18 -6.07
C SER A 167 -14.94 16.65 -4.89
N GLU A 168 -15.36 17.90 -4.93
CA GLU A 168 -16.23 18.54 -3.93
C GLU A 168 -17.60 17.85 -3.75
N THR A 169 -17.85 16.74 -4.45
CA THR A 169 -19.11 15.99 -4.46
C THR A 169 -19.37 15.11 -3.21
N SER A 170 -18.65 15.32 -2.10
CA SER A 170 -19.02 14.71 -0.81
C SER A 170 -20.06 15.50 -0.04
N ASP A 171 -20.85 16.34 -0.72
CA ASP A 171 -22.11 16.81 -0.17
C ASP A 171 -23.07 15.61 -0.05
N ASN A 172 -23.14 15.09 1.18
CA ASN A 172 -24.07 14.03 1.60
C ASN A 172 -25.53 14.50 1.64
N ASP A 173 -25.82 15.76 1.29
CA ASP A 173 -27.15 16.34 1.44
C ASP A 173 -28.15 15.87 0.37
N SER A 174 -27.68 15.41 -0.79
CA SER A 174 -28.56 14.84 -1.83
C SER A 174 -28.48 13.31 -1.83
N SER A 175 -29.64 12.68 -1.62
CA SER A 175 -29.75 11.23 -1.66
C SER A 175 -29.49 10.72 -3.09
N LEU A 176 -29.09 9.45 -3.23
CA LEU A 176 -28.93 8.82 -4.55
C LEU A 176 -30.22 8.94 -5.38
N ARG A 177 -31.38 8.95 -4.72
CA ARG A 177 -32.68 9.07 -5.36
C ARG A 177 -32.84 10.45 -6.00
N ASP A 178 -32.53 11.51 -5.27
CA ASP A 178 -32.64 12.88 -5.78
C ASP A 178 -31.76 13.06 -7.02
N LYS A 179 -30.50 12.59 -6.96
CA LYS A 179 -29.59 12.62 -8.11
C LYS A 179 -30.09 11.80 -9.31
N PHE A 180 -30.86 10.74 -9.04
CA PHE A 180 -31.43 9.91 -10.09
C PHE A 180 -32.66 10.56 -10.72
N ASP A 181 -33.48 11.22 -9.92
CA ASP A 181 -34.63 11.99 -10.39
C ASP A 181 -34.16 13.20 -11.23
N ASP A 182 -33.08 13.87 -10.81
CA ASP A 182 -32.41 14.93 -11.59
C ASP A 182 -31.92 14.40 -12.95
N PHE A 183 -31.32 13.20 -12.96
CA PHE A 183 -30.87 12.55 -14.20
C PHE A 183 -32.05 12.20 -15.13
N CYS A 184 -33.16 11.72 -14.59
CA CYS A 184 -34.37 11.41 -15.38
C CYS A 184 -35.00 12.68 -15.97
N THR A 185 -35.03 13.78 -15.19
CA THR A 185 -35.51 15.09 -15.65
C THR A 185 -34.63 15.61 -16.78
N LEU A 186 -33.31 15.54 -16.63
CA LEU A 186 -32.36 15.92 -17.68
C LEU A 186 -32.54 15.11 -18.97
N LEU A 187 -32.82 13.80 -18.86
CA LEU A 187 -33.09 12.95 -20.02
C LEU A 187 -34.37 13.35 -20.76
N SER A 188 -35.44 13.66 -20.02
CA SER A 188 -36.70 14.11 -20.60
C SER A 188 -36.52 15.48 -21.28
N ASP A 189 -35.89 16.44 -20.59
CA ASP A 189 -35.71 17.80 -21.11
C ASP A 189 -34.78 17.87 -22.33
N ALA A 190 -33.65 17.14 -22.29
CA ALA A 190 -32.62 17.24 -23.34
C ALA A 190 -32.90 16.32 -24.54
N TYR A 191 -33.56 15.18 -24.33
CA TYR A 191 -33.73 14.15 -25.36
C TYR A 191 -35.19 13.75 -25.61
N GLY A 192 -36.15 14.28 -24.84
CA GLY A 192 -37.56 13.88 -24.92
C GLY A 192 -37.79 12.43 -24.53
N LEU A 193 -36.89 11.84 -23.73
CA LEU A 193 -36.94 10.44 -23.34
C LEU A 193 -37.40 10.32 -21.88
N ASP A 194 -38.62 9.81 -21.70
CA ASP A 194 -39.14 9.50 -20.38
C ASP A 194 -38.64 8.13 -19.92
N PHE A 195 -37.69 8.14 -18.97
CA PHE A 195 -37.21 6.93 -18.32
C PHE A 195 -37.91 6.74 -16.98
N VAL A 196 -38.83 5.78 -16.91
CA VAL A 196 -39.52 5.39 -15.68
C VAL A 196 -39.25 3.90 -15.41
N PRO A 197 -38.37 3.55 -14.46
CA PRO A 197 -38.18 2.17 -14.04
C PRO A 197 -39.50 1.57 -13.55
N HIS A 198 -39.74 0.28 -13.81
CA HIS A 198 -40.94 -0.39 -13.30
C HIS A 198 -40.94 -0.45 -11.77
N ASN A 199 -39.75 -0.52 -11.16
CA ASN A 199 -39.56 -0.43 -9.71
C ASN A 199 -38.29 0.36 -9.37
N MET A 200 -38.47 1.62 -8.98
CA MET A 200 -37.39 2.55 -8.64
C MET A 200 -36.51 2.04 -7.49
N ASP A 201 -37.12 1.53 -6.42
CA ASP A 201 -36.39 1.08 -5.24
C ASP A 201 -35.51 -0.15 -5.56
N ASN A 202 -36.03 -1.09 -6.36
CA ASN A 202 -35.26 -2.24 -6.82
C ASN A 202 -34.09 -1.81 -7.70
N TYR A 203 -34.32 -0.86 -8.61
CA TYR A 203 -33.28 -0.31 -9.49
C TYR A 203 -32.13 0.31 -8.68
N LEU A 204 -32.45 1.18 -7.71
CA LEU A 204 -31.47 1.79 -6.82
C LEU A 204 -30.76 0.77 -5.91
N ASN A 205 -31.46 -0.26 -5.44
CA ASN A 205 -30.87 -1.32 -4.64
C ASN A 205 -29.86 -2.16 -5.45
N ILE A 206 -30.14 -2.46 -6.72
CA ILE A 206 -29.18 -3.12 -7.62
C ILE A 206 -27.91 -2.27 -7.76
N LEU A 207 -28.05 -0.96 -7.94
CA LEU A 207 -26.92 -0.03 -7.99
C LEU A 207 -26.11 -0.03 -6.68
N LYS A 208 -26.77 -0.02 -5.52
CA LYS A 208 -26.13 -0.04 -4.19
C LYS A 208 -25.52 -1.38 -3.80
N THR A 209 -25.90 -2.47 -4.47
CA THR A 209 -25.49 -3.83 -4.05
C THR A 209 -23.96 -3.96 -4.01
N PRO A 210 -23.37 -4.24 -2.84
CA PRO A 210 -21.93 -4.43 -2.72
C PRO A 210 -21.50 -5.75 -3.40
N ASN A 211 -20.23 -5.85 -3.77
CA ASN A 211 -19.61 -7.07 -4.31
C ASN A 211 -20.21 -7.62 -5.63
N MET A 212 -21.03 -6.84 -6.33
CA MET A 212 -21.51 -7.18 -7.67
C MET A 212 -20.72 -6.44 -8.74
N ARG A 213 -20.22 -7.20 -9.75
CA ARG A 213 -19.51 -6.62 -10.90
C ARG A 213 -20.42 -5.68 -11.69
N VAL A 214 -19.84 -4.61 -12.23
CA VAL A 214 -20.55 -3.60 -13.04
C VAL A 214 -21.32 -4.26 -14.20
N THR A 215 -20.71 -5.25 -14.87
CA THR A 215 -21.37 -5.98 -15.98
C THR A 215 -22.61 -6.77 -15.53
N LYS A 216 -22.56 -7.37 -14.34
CA LYS A 216 -23.70 -8.09 -13.77
C LYS A 216 -24.81 -7.13 -13.33
N LYS A 217 -24.45 -5.97 -12.78
CA LYS A 217 -25.42 -4.90 -12.46
C LYS A 217 -26.14 -4.44 -13.73
N ALA A 218 -25.40 -4.10 -14.78
CA ALA A 218 -25.98 -3.67 -16.06
C ALA A 218 -26.98 -4.70 -16.63
N ALA A 219 -26.63 -6.00 -16.60
CA ALA A 219 -27.51 -7.06 -17.08
C ALA A 219 -28.76 -7.31 -16.23
N LEU A 220 -28.78 -6.87 -14.96
CA LEU A 220 -29.96 -6.92 -14.10
C LEU A 220 -30.84 -5.68 -14.30
N LEU A 221 -30.22 -4.52 -14.49
CA LEU A 221 -30.94 -3.27 -14.72
C LEU A 221 -31.69 -3.25 -16.06
N THR A 222 -31.30 -4.06 -17.05
CA THR A 222 -32.07 -4.21 -18.31
C THR A 222 -33.31 -5.09 -18.18
N LYS A 223 -33.50 -5.75 -17.03
CA LYS A 223 -34.62 -6.67 -16.76
C LYS A 223 -35.65 -6.10 -15.77
N VAL A 224 -35.42 -4.89 -15.27
CA VAL A 224 -36.18 -4.20 -14.21
C VAL A 224 -36.62 -2.85 -14.75
#